data_AF-A0A5S3US57-F1
#
_entry.id   AF-A0A5S3US57-F1
#
_cell.length_a   1.000
_cell.length_b   1.000
_cell.length_c   1.000
_cell.angle_alpha   90.00
_cell.angle_beta   90.00
_cell.angle_gamma   90.00
#
_symmetry.space_group_name_H-M   'P 1'
#
loop_
_entity.id
_entity.type
_entity.pdbx_description
1 polymer ?
#
loop_
_entity_poly.entity_id
_entity_poly.type
_entity_poly.pdbx_seq_one_letter_code
_entity_poly.pdbx_strand_id
1 'polypeptide(L)'
;GNGSVFGYGTKIAGDCVIGNGVIYSTSVVENAKTRVGDLAMIQAGTTFSKDIPPYIIAGGKPVKYAGPNTIIMEAAELTEKVRKHIANAYRLVFHGQTSLFD
;
A
#
# COMPACT_ATOMS: atom_id res chain seq x y z
N GLY A 1 -7.06 0.24 11.02
CA GLY A 1 -8.24 -0.62 10.81
C GLY A 1 -8.01 -1.93 11.50
N ASN A 2 -8.59 -3.01 10.98
CA ASN A 2 -8.55 -4.35 11.56
C ASN A 2 -7.73 -5.33 10.70
N GLY A 3 -7.22 -6.40 11.31
CA GLY A 3 -6.55 -7.49 10.59
C GLY A 3 -5.18 -7.14 9.99
N SER A 4 -4.57 -6.03 10.41
CA SER A 4 -3.25 -5.62 9.93
C SER A 4 -2.13 -6.40 10.62
N VAL A 5 -1.02 -6.59 9.90
CA VAL A 5 0.17 -7.29 10.39
C VAL A 5 1.33 -6.30 10.46
N PHE A 6 1.98 -6.22 11.62
CA PHE A 6 3.14 -5.38 11.87
C PHE A 6 4.37 -6.24 12.06
N GLY A 7 5.27 -6.19 11.08
CA GLY A 7 6.55 -6.87 11.13
C GLY A 7 7.46 -6.28 12.21
N TYR A 8 8.45 -7.07 12.61
CA TYR A 8 9.43 -6.68 13.63
C TYR A 8 10.08 -5.31 13.33
N GLY A 9 10.14 -4.44 14.34
CA GLY A 9 10.82 -3.15 14.23
C GLY A 9 10.08 -2.08 13.41
N THR A 10 8.81 -2.31 13.07
CA THR A 10 7.94 -1.30 12.43
C THR A 10 7.75 -0.10 13.35
N LYS A 11 7.86 1.12 12.79
CA LYS A 11 7.71 2.38 13.51
C LYS A 11 6.64 3.21 12.81
N ILE A 12 5.62 3.60 13.56
CA ILE A 12 4.50 4.42 13.09
C ILE A 12 4.55 5.75 13.85
N ALA A 13 4.60 6.86 13.12
CA ALA A 13 4.60 8.20 13.71
C ALA A 13 3.17 8.65 14.09
N GLY A 14 3.05 9.83 14.70
CA GLY A 14 1.76 10.40 15.09
C GLY A 14 0.88 10.77 13.90
N ASP A 15 -0.44 10.77 14.11
CA ASP A 15 -1.45 11.20 13.12
C ASP A 15 -1.42 10.38 11.81
N CYS A 16 -1.19 9.07 11.91
CA CYS A 16 -1.23 8.16 10.76
C CYS A 16 -2.58 7.42 10.69
N VAL A 17 -3.05 7.13 9.47
CA VAL A 17 -4.26 6.33 9.25
C VAL A 17 -3.88 5.02 8.58
N ILE A 18 -4.15 3.91 9.27
CA ILE A 18 -3.88 2.57 8.75
C ILE A 18 -5.20 1.92 8.39
N GLY A 19 -5.32 1.38 7.18
CA GLY A 19 -6.47 0.63 6.70
C GLY A 19 -6.64 -0.75 7.34
N ASN A 20 -7.45 -1.59 6.68
CA ASN A 20 -7.70 -2.98 7.05
C ASN A 20 -6.77 -3.94 6.28
N GLY A 21 -6.30 -5.00 6.94
CA GLY A 21 -5.48 -6.04 6.31
C GLY A 21 -4.16 -5.51 5.73
N VAL A 22 -3.64 -4.42 6.28
CA VAL A 22 -2.37 -3.82 5.84
C VAL A 22 -1.20 -4.64 6.38
N ILE A 23 -0.20 -4.88 5.53
CA ILE A 23 1.01 -5.62 5.92
C ILE A 23 2.21 -4.67 5.94
N TYR A 24 2.71 -4.39 7.12
CA TYR A 24 4.02 -3.76 7.30
C TYR A 24 5.06 -4.89 7.45
N SER A 25 6.00 -4.99 6.52
CA SER A 25 7.13 -5.92 6.65
C SER A 25 8.10 -5.48 7.76
N THR A 26 9.17 -6.23 7.98
CA THR A 26 10.20 -5.87 8.98
C THR A 26 10.80 -4.49 8.73
N SER A 27 11.03 -3.74 9.82
CA SER A 27 11.76 -2.47 9.84
C SER A 27 11.19 -1.37 8.94
N VAL A 28 9.86 -1.34 8.74
CA VAL A 28 9.18 -0.25 8.04
C VAL A 28 9.08 0.99 8.94
N VAL A 29 9.19 2.17 8.34
CA VAL A 29 9.02 3.46 9.03
C VAL A 29 7.97 4.31 8.29
N GLU A 30 6.85 4.57 8.96
CA GLU A 30 5.78 5.44 8.50
C GLU A 30 5.91 6.81 9.19
N ASN A 31 6.12 7.86 8.40
CA ASN A 31 6.19 9.23 8.91
C ASN A 31 4.80 9.83 9.16
N ALA A 32 4.77 10.87 9.99
CA ALA A 32 3.52 11.46 10.49
C ALA A 32 2.62 11.97 9.36
N LYS A 33 1.30 12.00 9.60
CA LYS A 33 0.29 12.53 8.67
C LYS A 33 0.19 11.77 7.36
N THR A 34 0.50 10.47 7.37
CA THR A 34 0.35 9.61 6.20
C THR A 34 -0.79 8.62 6.38
N ARG A 35 -1.26 8.09 5.26
CA ARG A 35 -2.35 7.13 5.21
C ARG A 35 -1.94 5.90 4.41
N VAL A 36 -2.26 4.72 4.92
CA VAL A 36 -2.08 3.45 4.22
C VAL A 36 -3.43 2.81 3.98
N GLY A 37 -3.76 2.61 2.70
CA GLY A 37 -5.03 2.02 2.28
C GLY A 37 -5.12 0.52 2.54
N ASP A 38 -6.36 0.02 2.55
CA ASP A 38 -6.69 -1.38 2.79
C ASP A 38 -5.90 -2.34 1.89
N LEU A 39 -5.49 -3.47 2.45
CA LEU A 39 -4.78 -4.54 1.76
C LEU A 39 -3.46 -4.10 1.08
N ALA A 40 -2.90 -2.96 1.48
CA ALA A 40 -1.57 -2.55 1.04
C ALA A 40 -0.49 -3.38 1.74
N MET A 41 0.63 -3.61 1.05
CA MET A 41 1.83 -4.22 1.61
C MET A 41 3.02 -3.28 1.48
N ILE A 42 3.68 -2.99 2.59
CA ILE A 42 4.92 -2.21 2.65
C ILE A 42 6.08 -3.18 2.83
N GLN A 43 7.03 -3.16 1.88
CA GLN A 43 8.19 -4.05 1.87
C GLN A 43 9.20 -3.71 2.97
N ALA A 44 10.04 -4.68 3.30
CA ALA A 44 11.00 -4.59 4.40
C ALA A 44 11.92 -3.37 4.28
N GLY A 45 12.17 -2.73 5.42
CA GLY A 45 13.09 -1.59 5.53
C GLY A 45 12.56 -0.29 4.94
N THR A 46 11.38 -0.26 4.33
CA THR A 46 10.86 0.93 3.62
C THR A 46 10.57 2.09 4.57
N THR A 47 10.96 3.30 4.18
CA THR A 47 10.63 4.54 4.90
C THR A 47 9.85 5.47 3.98
N PHE A 48 8.64 5.88 4.38
CA PHE A 48 7.77 6.70 3.55
C PHE A 48 7.19 7.91 4.29
N SER A 49 6.96 8.98 3.52
CA SER A 49 6.36 10.25 3.97
C SER A 49 5.17 10.68 3.12
N LYS A 50 4.65 9.78 2.29
CA LYS A 50 3.48 10.00 1.43
C LYS A 50 2.54 8.83 1.56
N ASP A 51 1.26 9.07 1.31
CA ASP A 51 0.23 8.05 1.39
C ASP A 51 0.54 6.84 0.49
N ILE A 52 0.17 5.66 0.97
CA ILE A 52 0.24 4.39 0.24
C ILE A 52 -1.19 3.99 -0.14
N PRO A 53 -1.54 3.99 -1.43
CA PRO A 53 -2.86 3.57 -1.91
C PRO A 53 -3.24 2.13 -1.51
N PRO A 54 -4.54 1.77 -1.50
CA PRO A 54 -4.99 0.41 -1.16
C PRO A 54 -4.62 -0.63 -2.24
N TYR A 55 -4.54 -1.91 -1.86
CA TYR A 55 -4.32 -3.04 -2.77
C TYR A 55 -2.98 -3.04 -3.55
N ILE A 56 -2.00 -2.23 -3.16
CA ILE A 56 -0.68 -2.19 -3.82
C ILE A 56 0.41 -2.79 -2.95
N ILE A 57 1.53 -3.07 -3.59
CA ILE A 57 2.81 -3.31 -2.93
C ILE A 57 3.65 -2.04 -3.11
N ALA A 58 4.17 -1.50 -2.01
CA ALA A 58 5.06 -0.36 -1.99
C ALA A 58 6.38 -0.72 -1.31
N GLY A 59 7.50 -0.26 -1.85
CA GLY A 59 8.80 -0.58 -1.26
C GLY A 59 9.99 0.15 -1.83
N GLY A 60 11.14 -0.04 -1.18
CA GLY A 60 12.43 0.54 -1.59
C GLY A 60 12.77 1.85 -0.87
N LYS A 61 13.96 2.38 -1.20
CA LYS A 61 14.47 3.68 -0.74
C LYS A 61 15.11 4.42 -1.93
N PRO A 62 14.46 5.42 -2.55
CA PRO A 62 13.13 5.96 -2.21
C PRO A 62 11.99 4.98 -2.52
N VAL A 63 10.83 5.18 -1.88
CA VAL A 63 9.65 4.33 -2.04
C VAL A 63 9.13 4.37 -3.47
N LYS A 64 8.82 3.21 -4.03
CA LYS A 64 8.23 3.04 -5.36
C LYS A 64 7.02 2.10 -5.32
N TYR A 65 6.14 2.30 -6.28
CA TYR A 65 5.08 1.35 -6.60
C TYR A 65 5.70 0.06 -7.16
N ALA A 66 5.40 -1.08 -6.53
CA ALA A 66 5.91 -2.39 -6.91
C ALA A 66 4.85 -3.30 -7.57
N GLY A 67 3.65 -2.77 -7.83
CA GLY A 67 2.55 -3.51 -8.47
C GLY A 67 1.33 -3.68 -7.57
N PRO A 68 0.24 -4.27 -8.12
CA PRO A 68 -0.92 -4.66 -7.32
C PRO A 68 -0.61 -5.86 -6.42
N ASN A 69 -1.19 -5.90 -5.23
CA ASN A 69 -1.06 -6.99 -4.27
C ASN A 69 -2.05 -8.12 -4.59
N THR A 70 -1.81 -8.86 -5.67
CA THR A 70 -2.70 -9.95 -6.11
C THR A 70 -2.88 -11.04 -5.07
N ILE A 71 -1.81 -11.37 -4.33
CA ILE A 71 -1.80 -12.42 -3.32
C ILE A 71 -2.79 -12.10 -2.19
N ILE A 72 -2.73 -10.89 -1.62
CA ILE A 72 -3.65 -10.55 -0.53
C ILE A 72 -5.08 -10.36 -1.03
N MET A 73 -5.26 -9.86 -2.27
CA MET A 73 -6.58 -9.71 -2.85
C MET A 73 -7.23 -11.09 -3.08
N GLU A 74 -6.45 -12.10 -3.45
CA GLU A 74 -6.89 -13.49 -3.53
C GLU A 74 -7.27 -14.05 -2.16
N ALA A 75 -6.42 -13.82 -1.14
CA ALA A 75 -6.69 -14.24 0.23
C ALA A 75 -7.91 -13.55 0.86
N ALA A 76 -8.21 -12.31 0.44
CA ALA A 76 -9.41 -11.56 0.83
C ALA A 76 -10.63 -11.88 -0.06
N GLU A 77 -10.55 -12.93 -0.89
CA GLU A 77 -11.64 -13.43 -1.73
C GLU A 77 -12.19 -12.41 -2.75
N LEU A 78 -11.38 -11.42 -3.16
CA LEU A 78 -11.77 -10.51 -4.24
C LEU A 78 -11.84 -11.29 -5.56
N THR A 79 -12.98 -11.15 -6.23
CA THR A 79 -13.20 -11.77 -7.55
C THR A 79 -12.14 -11.34 -8.56
N GLU A 80 -11.81 -12.23 -9.51
CA GLU A 80 -10.85 -11.94 -10.58
C GLU A 80 -11.21 -10.67 -11.37
N LYS A 81 -12.52 -10.45 -11.60
CA LYS A 81 -13.03 -9.23 -12.26
C LYS A 81 -12.65 -7.97 -11.48
N VAL A 82 -12.84 -7.95 -10.17
CA VAL A 82 -12.47 -6.81 -9.31
C VAL A 82 -10.95 -6.61 -9.31
N ARG A 83 -10.16 -7.69 -9.18
CA ARG A 83 -8.69 -7.59 -9.24
C ARG A 83 -8.20 -6.98 -10.56
N LYS A 84 -8.80 -7.36 -11.70
CA LYS A 84 -8.51 -6.78 -13.02
C LYS A 84 -8.87 -5.29 -13.08
N HIS A 85 -10.02 -4.89 -12.53
CA HIS A 85 -10.40 -3.48 -12.47
C HIS A 85 -9.41 -2.65 -11.64
N ILE A 86 -9.01 -3.15 -10.47
CA ILE A 86 -8.01 -2.49 -9.60
C ILE A 86 -6.66 -2.35 -10.33
N ALA A 87 -6.17 -3.43 -10.93
CA ALA A 87 -4.91 -3.40 -11.67
C ALA A 87 -4.95 -2.41 -12.85
N ASN A 88 -6.07 -2.35 -13.57
CA ASN A 88 -6.25 -1.38 -14.65
C ASN A 88 -6.32 0.07 -14.13
N ALA A 89 -7.00 0.32 -13.00
CA ALA A 89 -7.05 1.64 -12.38
C ALA A 89 -5.63 2.14 -12.03
N TYR A 90 -4.80 1.30 -11.38
CA TYR A 90 -3.42 1.68 -11.07
C TYR A 90 -2.53 1.80 -12.30
N ARG A 91 -2.77 1.01 -13.34
CA ARG A 91 -2.10 1.20 -14.63
C ARG A 91 -2.40 2.59 -15.19
N LEU A 92 -3.65 3.04 -15.16
CA LEU A 92 -4.03 4.37 -15.61
C LEU A 92 -3.43 5.49 -14.76
N VAL A 93 -3.41 5.32 -13.43
CA VAL A 93 -2.86 6.33 -12.50
C VAL A 93 -1.34 6.47 -12.63
N PHE A 94 -0.61 5.36 -12.76
CA PHE A 94 0.86 5.38 -12.77
C PHE A 94 1.49 5.39 -14.18
N HIS A 95 0.75 5.01 -15.21
CA HIS A 95 1.23 4.99 -16.61
C HIS A 95 0.39 5.86 -17.56
N GLY A 96 -0.72 6.44 -17.11
CA GLY A 96 -1.44 7.45 -17.88
C GLY A 96 -0.66 8.75 -17.87
N GLN A 97 -0.55 9.41 -19.04
CA GLN A 97 -0.01 10.77 -19.16
C GLN A 97 -1.02 11.85 -18.68
N THR A 98 -1.87 11.51 -17.72
CA THR A 98 -2.92 12.38 -17.22
C THR A 98 -2.48 12.92 -15.86
N SER A 99 -2.41 14.24 -15.73
CA SER A 99 -2.13 14.86 -14.44
C SER A 99 -3.18 14.42 -13.42
N LEU A 100 -2.73 13.99 -12.24
CA LEU A 100 -3.63 13.73 -11.10
C LEU A 100 -4.06 15.02 -10.39
N PHE A 101 -3.48 16.14 -10.80
CA PHE A 101 -3.79 17.48 -10.34
C PHE A 101 -4.43 18.23 -11.52
N ASP A 102 -5.68 18.64 -11.34
CA ASP A 102 -6.25 19.76 -12.10
C ASP A 102 -5.72 21.08 -11.51
#